data_AF-A0A660YAW6-F1
#
_entry.id   AF-A0A660YAW6-F1
#
_cell.length_a   1.000
_cell.length_b   1.000
_cell.length_c   1.000
_cell.angle_alpha   90.00
_cell.angle_beta   90.00
_cell.angle_gamma   90.00
#
_symmetry.space_group_name_H-M   'P 1'
#
loop_
_entity.id
_entity.type
_entity.pdbx_description
1 polymer ?
#
loop_
_entity_poly.entity_id
_entity_poly.type
_entity_poly.pdbx_seq_one_letter_code
_entity_poly.pdbx_strand_id
1 'polypeptide(L)' 'MNIDEVVVRACREPTLLDALTRICVWESERVVAQAMNGSRNGQDGAGWDTCFRLCLSKVMDEYASEEAVI' A
#
# COMPACT_ATOMS: atom_id res chain seq x y z
N MET A 1 -7.89 -9.30 -0.01
CA MET A 1 -7.68 -7.85 0.01
C MET A 1 -6.82 -7.48 -1.17
N ASN A 2 -7.34 -6.71 -2.11
CA ASN A 2 -6.60 -6.16 -3.25
C ASN A 2 -6.05 -4.75 -2.94
N ILE A 3 -5.36 -4.14 -3.89
CA ILE A 3 -4.74 -2.81 -3.74
C ILE A 3 -5.78 -1.72 -3.46
N ASP A 4 -6.91 -1.72 -4.16
CA ASP A 4 -7.93 -0.68 -3.98
C ASP A 4 -8.61 -0.82 -2.61
N GLU A 5 -8.87 -2.04 -2.16
CA GLU A 5 -9.44 -2.32 -0.84
C GLU A 5 -8.52 -1.88 0.30
N VAL A 6 -7.19 -2.09 0.18
CA VAL A 6 -6.25 -1.66 1.23
C VAL A 6 -6.09 -0.14 1.25
N VAL A 7 -6.09 0.53 0.09
CA VAL A 7 -6.03 1.99 0.00
C VAL A 7 -7.25 2.61 0.66
N VAL A 8 -8.47 2.16 0.29
CA VAL A 8 -9.71 2.65 0.91
C VAL A 8 -9.71 2.44 2.42
N ARG A 9 -9.15 1.31 2.90
CA ARG A 9 -9.03 1.05 4.34
C ARG A 9 -7.98 1.94 5.02
N ALA A 10 -6.87 2.22 4.34
CA ALA A 10 -5.81 3.10 4.84
C ALA A 10 -6.29 4.55 4.95
N CYS A 11 -7.03 5.07 3.98
CA CYS A 11 -7.58 6.43 4.02
C CYS A 11 -8.65 6.64 5.11
N ARG A 12 -9.12 5.57 5.78
CA ARG A 12 -9.99 5.70 6.96
C ARG A 12 -9.23 5.92 8.26
N GLU A 13 -7.91 5.84 8.23
CA GLU A 13 -7.08 6.13 9.40
C GLU A 13 -7.09 7.63 9.71
N PRO A 14 -6.95 8.00 10.98
CA PRO A 14 -7.13 9.40 11.41
C PRO A 14 -6.03 10.34 10.91
N THR A 15 -4.85 9.79 10.55
CA THR A 15 -3.73 10.59 10.06
C THR A 15 -3.11 9.95 8.82
N LEU A 16 -2.47 10.78 7.99
CA LEU A 16 -1.67 10.31 6.85
C LEU A 16 -0.59 9.32 7.31
N LEU A 17 0.06 9.58 8.46
CA LEU A 17 1.08 8.68 8.99
C LEU A 17 0.51 7.28 9.30
N ASP A 18 -0.69 7.21 9.87
CA ASP A 18 -1.37 5.95 10.17
C ASP A 18 -1.79 5.22 8.89
N ALA A 19 -2.31 5.96 7.89
CA ALA A 19 -2.66 5.42 6.58
C ALA A 19 -1.44 4.80 5.87
N LEU A 20 -0.33 5.54 5.84
CA LEU A 20 0.94 5.09 5.26
C LEU A 20 1.48 3.86 6.01
N THR A 21 1.43 3.87 7.34
CA THR A 21 1.84 2.74 8.19
C THR A 21 1.02 1.49 7.85
N ARG A 22 -0.30 1.63 7.68
CA ARG A 22 -1.17 0.51 7.33
C ARG A 22 -0.81 -0.11 5.97
N ILE A 23 -0.49 0.70 4.96
CA ILE A 23 -0.03 0.17 3.65
C ILE A 23 1.29 -0.58 3.79
N CYS A 24 2.25 -0.02 4.52
CA CYS A 24 3.55 -0.66 4.75
C CYS A 24 3.39 -2.04 5.40
N VAL A 25 2.52 -2.15 6.42
CA VAL A 25 2.23 -3.42 7.09
C VAL A 25 1.61 -4.41 6.12
N TRP A 26 0.53 -4.03 5.43
CA TRP A 26 -0.16 -4.93 4.51
C TRP A 26 0.75 -5.44 3.38
N GLU A 27 1.55 -4.56 2.79
CA GLU A 27 2.44 -4.94 1.71
C GLU A 27 3.54 -5.89 2.20
N SER A 28 4.07 -5.66 3.40
CA SER A 28 5.03 -6.56 4.03
C SER A 28 4.44 -7.94 4.28
N GLU A 29 3.21 -8.02 4.83
CA GLU A 29 2.49 -9.27 5.03
C GLU A 29 2.27 -10.02 3.72
N ARG A 30 1.85 -9.31 2.66
CA ARG A 30 1.62 -9.86 1.33
C ARG A 30 2.90 -10.45 0.73
N VAL A 31 4.00 -9.72 0.79
CA VAL A 31 5.29 -10.13 0.21
C VAL A 31 5.90 -11.29 1.00
N VAL A 32 5.83 -11.26 2.33
CA VAL A 32 6.29 -12.39 3.17
C VAL A 32 5.50 -13.65 2.84
N ALA A 33 4.17 -13.56 2.73
CA ALA A 33 3.34 -14.71 2.35
C ALA A 33 3.68 -15.25 0.95
N GLN A 34 3.91 -14.36 -0.02
CA GLN A 34 4.35 -14.74 -1.36
C GLN A 34 5.71 -15.45 -1.36
N ALA A 35 6.68 -14.92 -0.62
CA ALA A 35 7.99 -15.52 -0.47
C ALA A 35 7.93 -16.92 0.17
N MET A 36 7.12 -17.08 1.22
CA MET A 36 6.91 -18.37 1.90
C MET A 36 6.23 -19.41 0.99
N ASN A 37 5.34 -18.97 0.11
CA ASN A 37 4.64 -19.84 -0.86
C ASN A 37 5.47 -20.11 -2.13
N GLY A 38 6.73 -19.68 -2.20
CA GLY A 38 7.59 -19.84 -3.37
C GLY A 38 7.18 -18.99 -4.58
N SER A 39 6.16 -18.14 -4.44
CA SER A 39 5.68 -17.23 -5.49
C SER A 39 6.47 -15.92 -5.42
N ARG A 40 7.72 -15.95 -5.90
CA ARG A 40 8.52 -14.74 -6.05
C ARG A 40 8.09 -14.02 -7.33
N ASN A 41 7.32 -12.94 -7.20
CA ASN A 41 6.94 -12.12 -8.34
C ASN A 41 8.15 -11.33 -8.85
N GLY A 42 8.84 -11.88 -9.85
CA GLY A 42 10.02 -11.30 -10.50
C GLY A 42 11.34 -11.87 -9.99
N GLN A 43 12.35 -11.94 -10.87
CA GLN A 43 13.69 -12.46 -10.53
C GLN A 43 14.39 -11.64 -9.43
N ASP A 44 14.07 -10.34 -9.33
CA ASP A 44 14.77 -9.38 -8.46
C ASP A 44 13.85 -8.65 -7.46
N GLY A 45 12.60 -9.12 -7.26
CA GLY A 45 11.64 -8.47 -6.36
C GLY A 45 10.98 -7.20 -6.91
N ALA A 46 11.17 -6.87 -8.19
CA ALA A 46 10.58 -5.69 -8.85
C ALA A 46 9.04 -5.60 -8.75
N GLY A 47 8.35 -6.73 -8.63
CA GLY A 47 6.91 -6.76 -8.44
C GLY A 47 6.44 -6.18 -7.10
N TRP A 48 7.28 -6.26 -6.05
CA TRP A 48 6.99 -5.65 -4.75
C TRP A 48 7.12 -4.13 -4.81
N ASP A 49 8.25 -3.62 -5.28
CA ASP A 49 8.49 -2.17 -5.36
C ASP A 49 7.38 -1.45 -6.16
N THR A 50 6.91 -2.09 -7.24
CA THR A 50 5.81 -1.56 -8.06
C THR A 50 4.49 -1.48 -7.28
N CYS A 51 4.10 -2.53 -6.56
CA CYS A 51 2.87 -2.54 -5.77
C CYS A 51 2.92 -1.55 -4.61
N PHE A 52 4.05 -1.50 -3.89
CA PHE A 52 4.26 -0.56 -2.80
C PHE A 52 4.12 0.89 -3.26
N ARG A 53 4.82 1.28 -4.33
CA ARG A 53 4.75 2.64 -4.89
C ARG A 53 3.35 2.99 -5.37
N LEU A 54 2.61 2.04 -5.95
CA LEU A 54 1.24 2.27 -6.38
C LEU A 54 0.31 2.55 -5.18
N CYS A 55 0.37 1.72 -4.13
CA CYS A 55 -0.40 1.95 -2.91
C CYS A 55 -0.04 3.30 -2.27
N LEU A 56 1.26 3.61 -2.20
CA LEU A 56 1.78 4.85 -1.65
C LEU A 56 1.23 6.08 -2.40
N SER A 57 1.35 6.09 -3.73
CA SER A 57 0.84 7.20 -4.56
C SER A 57 -0.64 7.43 -4.32
N LYS A 58 -1.45 6.36 -4.35
CA LYS A 58 -2.91 6.48 -4.18
C LYS A 58 -3.31 7.08 -2.84
N VAL A 59 -2.66 6.70 -1.74
CA VAL A 59 -2.96 7.30 -0.43
C VAL A 59 -2.51 8.75 -0.36
N MET A 60 -1.33 9.08 -0.89
CA MET A 60 -0.87 10.47 -0.93
C MET A 60 -1.81 11.35 -1.77
N ASP A 61 -2.29 10.85 -2.91
CA ASP A 61 -3.21 11.56 -3.80
C ASP A 61 -4.58 11.80 -3.13
N GLU A 62 -5.11 10.81 -2.41
CA GLU A 62 -6.38 10.94 -1.67
C GLU A 62 -6.28 12.03 -0.58
N TYR A 63 -5.25 11.99 0.27
CA TYR A 63 -5.07 12.99 1.33
C TYR A 63 -4.80 14.39 0.77
N ALA A 64 -4.02 14.51 -0.32
CA ALA A 64 -3.81 15.80 -0.98
C ALA A 64 -5.11 16.38 -1.54
N SER A 65 -6.03 15.53 -1.99
CA SER A 65 -7.36 15.96 -2.45
C SER A 65 -8.26 16.43 -1.30
N GLU A 66 -8.14 15.83 -0.11
CA GLU A 66 -8.87 16.25 1.08
C GLU A 66 -8.38 17.60 1.63
N GLU A 67 -7.07 17.86 1.62
CA GLU A 67 -6.50 19.15 2.01
C GLU A 67 -6.89 20.29 1.05
N ALA A 68 -7.16 19.99 -0.23
CA ALA A 68 -7.55 20.99 -1.22
C ALA A 68 -9.00 21.49 -1.10
N VAL A 69 -9.81 20.86 -0.24
CA VAL A 69 -11.25 21.17 -0.04
C VAL A 69 -11.48 22.11 1.16
N ILE A 70 -10.42 22.53 1.85
CA ILE A 70 -10.46 23.46 3.01
C ILE A 70 -9.96 24.85 2.59
#